data_AF-A0AA43IQ12-F1
#
_entry.id   AF-A0AA43IQ12-F1
#
_cell.length_a   1.000
_cell.length_b   1.000
_cell.length_c   1.000
_cell.angle_alpha   90.00
_cell.angle_beta   90.00
_cell.angle_gamma   90.00
#
_symmetry.space_group_name_H-M   'P 1'
#
loop_
_entity.id
_entity.type
_entity.pdbx_description
1 polymer ?
#
loop_
_entity_poly.entity_id
_entity_poly.type
_entity_poly.pdbx_seq_one_letter_code
_entity_poly.pdbx_strand_id
1 'polypeptide(L)'
;MNFNNPPGEEDFLAAIEPKSFHIAITGHVVIEQIIEICIRESLPNPVALDLERYTFSQKLSLAVALGILEKSSVHGHKALNALRNRVAHNLMPTLDKKEIIDFHNSLSSFQRKRLLTVPSVDAPRSLREIIGVLYSELREALEQRRERQLRAEAYNDITREAIRTANYGQAWEESRRALEEELQKRVETKKAERGWTYVSPRWEYSRDPYEFEFIAPRWRD
;
A
#
# COMPACT_ATOMS: atom_id res chain seq x y z
N MET A 1 -25.08 -24.34 -22.50
CA MET A 1 -24.66 -23.72 -23.77
C MET A 1 -23.53 -24.55 -24.36
N ASN A 2 -23.55 -24.75 -25.68
CA ASN A 2 -22.64 -25.62 -26.41
C ASN A 2 -21.40 -24.80 -26.84
N PHE A 3 -20.20 -25.15 -26.39
CA PHE A 3 -18.98 -24.33 -26.54
C PHE A 3 -18.29 -24.42 -27.93
N ASN A 4 -18.94 -25.02 -28.93
CA ASN A 4 -18.33 -25.32 -30.22
C ASN A 4 -18.58 -24.28 -31.33
N ASN A 5 -19.37 -23.22 -31.08
CA ASN A 5 -19.58 -22.14 -32.04
C ASN A 5 -19.14 -20.79 -31.45
N PRO A 6 -18.55 -19.89 -32.26
CA PRO A 6 -18.26 -18.53 -31.83
C PRO A 6 -19.57 -17.79 -31.48
N PRO A 7 -19.53 -16.84 -30.54
CA PRO A 7 -20.70 -16.03 -30.18
C PRO A 7 -21.23 -15.26 -31.39
N GLY A 8 -22.55 -15.04 -31.44
CA GLY A 8 -23.16 -14.16 -32.43
C GLY A 8 -22.70 -12.71 -32.27
N GLU A 9 -22.94 -11.86 -33.27
CA GLU A 9 -22.52 -10.46 -33.25
C GLU A 9 -23.11 -9.67 -32.06
N GLU A 10 -24.39 -9.86 -31.76
CA GLU A 10 -25.03 -9.25 -30.58
C GLU A 10 -24.41 -9.75 -29.26
N ASP A 11 -24.11 -11.04 -29.16
CA ASP A 11 -23.46 -11.63 -27.98
C ASP A 11 -22.04 -11.09 -27.80
N PHE A 12 -21.31 -10.89 -28.90
CA PHE A 12 -19.98 -10.28 -28.89
C PHE A 12 -20.02 -8.82 -28.44
N LEU A 13 -20.90 -8.00 -29.02
CA LEU A 13 -21.06 -6.59 -28.65
C LEU A 13 -21.48 -6.47 -27.18
N ALA A 14 -22.46 -7.29 -26.75
CA ALA A 14 -22.85 -7.36 -25.35
C ALA A 14 -21.69 -7.80 -24.45
N ALA A 15 -20.78 -8.65 -24.89
CA ALA A 15 -19.64 -9.11 -24.08
C ALA A 15 -18.59 -8.02 -23.84
N ILE A 16 -18.37 -7.10 -24.78
CA ILE A 16 -17.33 -6.06 -24.70
C ILE A 16 -17.80 -4.74 -24.07
N GLU A 17 -19.11 -4.57 -23.83
CA GLU A 17 -19.64 -3.39 -23.16
C GLU A 17 -19.14 -3.29 -21.69
N PRO A 18 -18.70 -2.10 -21.23
CA PRO A 18 -18.29 -1.87 -19.84
C PRO A 18 -19.43 -2.11 -18.84
N LYS A 19 -19.44 -3.31 -18.25
CA LYS A 19 -20.37 -3.72 -17.19
C LYS A 19 -19.81 -3.50 -15.79
N SER A 20 -20.69 -3.53 -14.80
CA SER A 20 -20.35 -3.31 -13.39
C SER A 20 -19.27 -4.24 -12.82
N PHE A 21 -19.12 -5.45 -13.34
CA PHE A 21 -18.06 -6.37 -12.90
C PHE A 21 -16.65 -5.93 -13.30
N HIS A 22 -16.48 -5.02 -14.27
CA HIS A 22 -15.18 -4.47 -14.63
C HIS A 22 -14.51 -3.74 -13.46
N ILE A 23 -15.29 -3.29 -12.48
CA ILE A 23 -14.78 -2.71 -11.22
C ILE A 23 -13.82 -3.69 -10.53
N ALA A 24 -14.12 -5.00 -10.51
CA ALA A 24 -13.26 -6.00 -9.91
C ALA A 24 -11.93 -6.17 -10.67
N ILE A 25 -11.98 -6.15 -12.01
CA ILE A 25 -10.80 -6.28 -12.86
C ILE A 25 -9.90 -5.05 -12.70
N THR A 26 -10.44 -3.86 -12.95
CA THR A 26 -9.67 -2.61 -12.86
C THR A 26 -9.18 -2.36 -11.44
N GLY A 27 -10.01 -2.63 -10.43
CA GLY A 27 -9.60 -2.52 -9.04
C GLY A 27 -8.45 -3.46 -8.68
N HIS A 28 -8.49 -4.72 -9.12
CA HIS A 28 -7.38 -5.64 -8.92
C HIS A 28 -6.09 -5.15 -9.58
N VAL A 29 -6.15 -4.70 -10.85
CA VAL A 29 -4.98 -4.19 -11.58
C VAL A 29 -4.34 -3.02 -10.82
N VAL A 30 -5.13 -2.04 -10.38
CA VAL A 30 -4.63 -0.89 -9.62
C VAL A 30 -4.01 -1.32 -8.29
N ILE A 31 -4.66 -2.23 -7.54
CA ILE A 31 -4.14 -2.75 -6.27
C ILE A 31 -2.81 -3.48 -6.46
N GLU A 32 -2.72 -4.31 -7.50
CA GLU A 32 -1.49 -5.03 -7.83
C GLU A 32 -0.35 -4.08 -8.20
N GLN A 33 -0.61 -3.06 -9.01
CA GLN A 33 0.38 -2.04 -9.36
C GLN A 33 0.91 -1.30 -8.12
N ILE A 34 0.04 -0.95 -7.17
CA ILE A 34 0.47 -0.25 -5.95
C ILE A 34 1.28 -1.17 -5.06
N ILE A 35 0.87 -2.44 -4.90
CA ILE A 35 1.68 -3.42 -4.17
C ILE A 35 3.08 -3.51 -4.79
N GLU A 36 3.17 -3.54 -6.12
CA GLU A 36 4.44 -3.57 -6.81
C GLU A 36 5.28 -2.32 -6.56
N ILE A 37 4.69 -1.11 -6.62
CA ILE A 37 5.35 0.14 -6.27
C ILE A 37 5.87 0.09 -4.83
N CYS A 38 5.04 -0.32 -3.87
CA CYS A 38 5.42 -0.44 -2.46
C CYS A 38 6.59 -1.40 -2.26
N ILE A 39 6.60 -2.54 -2.96
CA ILE A 39 7.69 -3.52 -2.91
C ILE A 39 8.96 -2.90 -3.49
N ARG A 40 8.88 -2.30 -4.69
CA ARG A 40 10.05 -1.70 -5.36
C ARG A 40 10.70 -0.61 -4.51
N GLU A 41 9.90 0.24 -3.87
CA GLU A 41 10.41 1.30 -2.98
C GLU A 41 10.90 0.79 -1.61
N SER A 42 10.54 -0.43 -1.24
CA SER A 42 11.00 -1.05 0.01
C SER A 42 12.31 -1.81 -0.15
N LEU A 43 12.84 -1.94 -1.37
CA LEU A 43 14.04 -2.70 -1.67
C LEU A 43 15.21 -1.77 -2.01
N PRO A 44 16.42 -2.03 -1.51
CA PRO A 44 17.60 -1.25 -1.86
C PRO A 44 18.02 -1.45 -3.33
N ASN A 45 17.71 -2.62 -3.90
CA ASN A 45 17.97 -2.94 -5.29
C ASN A 45 16.76 -3.66 -5.92
N PRO A 46 15.72 -2.91 -6.34
CA PRO A 46 14.48 -3.50 -6.84
C PRO A 46 14.64 -4.20 -8.20
N VAL A 47 15.65 -3.87 -8.99
CA VAL A 47 15.89 -4.49 -10.31
C VAL A 47 16.41 -5.93 -10.20
N ALA A 48 16.87 -6.35 -9.02
CA ALA A 48 17.25 -7.74 -8.77
C ALA A 48 16.04 -8.70 -8.73
N LEU A 49 14.81 -8.16 -8.62
CA LEU A 49 13.58 -8.95 -8.64
C LEU A 49 12.77 -8.62 -9.90
N ASP A 50 12.48 -9.65 -10.68
CA ASP A 50 11.53 -9.57 -11.78
C ASP A 50 10.09 -9.75 -11.24
N LEU A 51 9.54 -8.68 -10.66
CA LEU A 51 8.20 -8.69 -10.05
C LEU A 51 7.08 -8.94 -11.07
N GLU A 52 7.32 -8.73 -12.37
CA GLU A 52 6.33 -9.00 -13.42
C GLU A 52 6.03 -10.50 -13.53
N ARG A 53 7.03 -11.36 -13.25
CA ARG A 53 6.87 -12.82 -13.22
C ARG A 53 6.23 -13.34 -11.94
N TYR A 54 6.10 -12.52 -10.91
CA TYR A 54 5.55 -12.95 -9.64
C TYR A 54 4.03 -12.98 -9.73
N THR A 55 3.43 -14.06 -9.26
CA THR A 55 1.98 -14.14 -9.08
C THR A 55 1.52 -13.13 -8.02
N PHE A 56 0.27 -12.70 -8.09
CA PHE A 56 -0.32 -11.82 -7.08
C PHE A 56 -0.14 -12.36 -5.65
N SER A 57 -0.26 -13.67 -5.43
CA SER A 57 -0.04 -14.28 -4.11
C SER A 57 1.41 -14.19 -3.64
N GLN A 58 2.39 -14.33 -4.53
CA GLN A 58 3.81 -14.14 -4.18
C GLN A 58 4.09 -12.68 -3.86
N LYS A 59 3.51 -11.73 -4.60
CA LYS A 59 3.59 -10.29 -4.31
C LYS A 59 3.02 -9.97 -2.92
N LEU A 60 1.85 -10.53 -2.56
CA LEU A 60 1.28 -10.36 -1.22
C LEU A 60 2.17 -10.93 -0.11
N SER A 61 2.74 -12.13 -0.30
CA SER A 61 3.68 -12.70 0.67
C SER A 61 4.91 -11.81 0.86
N LEU A 62 5.46 -11.27 -0.23
CA LEU A 62 6.58 -10.34 -0.17
C LEU A 62 6.19 -9.03 0.51
N ALA A 63 4.99 -8.49 0.22
CA ALA A 63 4.46 -7.30 0.88
C ALA A 63 4.35 -7.49 2.41
N VAL A 64 3.91 -8.65 2.88
CA VAL A 64 3.90 -8.98 4.31
C VAL A 64 5.32 -9.09 4.86
N ALA A 65 6.22 -9.78 4.16
CA ALA A 65 7.61 -9.95 4.60
C ALA A 65 8.36 -8.61 4.74
N LEU A 66 8.07 -7.66 3.86
CA LEU A 66 8.63 -6.30 3.90
C LEU A 66 7.90 -5.38 4.90
N GLY A 67 6.86 -5.86 5.58
CA GLY A 67 6.04 -5.10 6.53
C GLY A 67 5.16 -4.04 5.86
N ILE A 68 4.87 -4.16 4.57
CA ILE A 68 3.97 -3.25 3.83
C ILE A 68 2.51 -3.53 4.22
N LEU A 69 2.17 -4.81 4.39
CA LEU A 69 0.86 -5.26 4.82
C LEU A 69 0.97 -6.09 6.10
N GLU A 70 -0.02 -5.94 6.98
CA GLU A 70 -0.19 -6.91 8.06
C GLU A 70 -0.70 -8.25 7.52
N LYS A 71 -0.29 -9.35 8.15
CA LYS A 71 -0.75 -10.70 7.81
C LYS A 71 -2.28 -10.82 7.86
N SER A 72 -2.93 -10.07 8.76
CA SER A 72 -4.39 -10.01 8.92
C SER A 72 -5.08 -9.45 7.68
N SER A 73 -4.51 -8.41 7.06
CA SER A 73 -5.04 -7.68 5.90
C SER A 73 -4.96 -8.44 4.57
N VAL A 74 -4.14 -9.49 4.48
CA VAL A 74 -3.94 -10.29 3.25
C VAL A 74 -5.24 -10.90 2.71
N HIS A 75 -6.16 -11.29 3.60
CA HIS A 75 -7.38 -12.00 3.22
C HIS A 75 -8.27 -11.15 2.29
N GLY A 76 -8.38 -9.85 2.56
CA GLY A 76 -9.11 -8.92 1.70
C GLY A 76 -8.54 -8.84 0.28
N HIS A 77 -7.21 -8.74 0.16
CA HIS A 77 -6.55 -8.75 -1.16
C HIS A 77 -6.75 -10.08 -1.90
N LYS A 78 -6.68 -11.21 -1.19
CA LYS A 78 -6.95 -12.53 -1.79
C LYS A 78 -8.39 -12.66 -2.27
N ALA A 79 -9.36 -12.11 -1.54
CA ALA A 79 -10.75 -12.08 -1.97
C ALA A 79 -10.96 -11.25 -3.25
N LEU A 80 -10.27 -10.12 -3.39
CA LEU A 80 -10.27 -9.35 -4.64
C LEU A 80 -9.73 -10.16 -5.82
N ASN A 81 -8.61 -10.87 -5.64
CA ASN A 81 -8.05 -11.73 -6.68
C ASN A 81 -8.98 -12.89 -7.05
N ALA A 82 -9.63 -13.52 -6.05
CA ALA A 82 -10.63 -14.55 -6.30
C ALA A 82 -11.83 -14.02 -7.11
N LEU A 83 -12.35 -12.84 -6.74
CA LEU A 83 -13.43 -12.17 -7.48
C LEU A 83 -13.01 -11.84 -8.92
N ARG A 84 -11.80 -11.29 -9.11
CA ARG A 84 -11.24 -10.98 -10.43
C ARG A 84 -11.12 -12.25 -11.28
N ASN A 85 -10.59 -13.34 -10.75
CA ASN A 85 -10.44 -14.59 -11.51
C ASN A 85 -11.79 -15.16 -11.93
N ARG A 86 -12.77 -15.16 -11.02
CA ARG A 86 -14.14 -15.57 -11.34
C ARG A 86 -14.73 -14.71 -12.46
N VAL A 87 -14.60 -13.39 -12.38
CA VAL A 87 -15.13 -12.48 -13.40
C VAL A 87 -14.42 -12.72 -14.74
N ALA A 88 -13.09 -12.86 -14.74
CA ALA A 88 -12.30 -13.04 -15.96
C ALA A 88 -12.57 -14.37 -16.69
N HIS A 89 -12.97 -15.42 -15.98
CA HIS A 89 -13.25 -16.74 -16.58
C HIS A 89 -14.71 -16.94 -17.01
N ASN A 90 -15.61 -16.00 -16.72
CA ASN A 90 -17.02 -16.08 -17.07
C ASN A 90 -17.36 -15.14 -18.24
N LEU A 91 -18.07 -15.64 -19.27
CA LEU A 91 -18.46 -14.85 -20.44
C LEU A 91 -19.54 -13.79 -20.15
N MET A 92 -20.40 -14.06 -19.17
CA MET A 92 -21.43 -13.13 -18.70
C MET A 92 -21.46 -13.08 -17.17
N PRO A 93 -20.42 -12.52 -16.53
CA PRO A 93 -20.35 -12.48 -15.09
C PRO A 93 -21.39 -11.50 -14.52
N THR A 94 -22.03 -11.89 -13.44
CA THR A 94 -22.80 -10.99 -12.58
C THR A 94 -22.06 -10.78 -11.27
N LEU A 95 -22.29 -9.64 -10.62
CA LEU A 95 -21.87 -9.40 -9.23
C LEU A 95 -23.01 -9.83 -8.33
N ASP A 96 -22.82 -10.94 -7.61
CA ASP A 96 -23.80 -11.42 -6.64
C ASP A 96 -23.60 -10.68 -5.31
N LYS A 97 -24.71 -10.27 -4.69
CA LYS A 97 -24.73 -9.68 -3.34
C LYS A 97 -24.04 -10.59 -2.33
N LYS A 98 -24.21 -11.91 -2.42
CA LYS A 98 -23.56 -12.87 -1.53
C LYS A 98 -22.04 -12.77 -1.62
N GLU A 99 -21.49 -12.63 -2.82
CA GLU A 99 -20.04 -12.52 -3.03
C GLU A 99 -19.48 -11.22 -2.43
N ILE A 100 -20.22 -10.12 -2.53
CA ILE A 100 -19.81 -8.86 -1.91
C ILE A 100 -19.83 -8.96 -0.39
N ILE A 101 -20.81 -9.68 0.19
CA ILE A 101 -20.85 -9.96 1.64
C ILE A 101 -19.68 -10.86 2.05
N ASP A 102 -19.40 -11.91 1.28
CA ASP A 102 -18.27 -12.82 1.53
C ASP A 102 -16.93 -12.07 1.44
N PHE A 103 -16.76 -11.18 0.46
CA PHE A 103 -15.60 -10.30 0.35
C PHE A 103 -15.51 -9.36 1.55
N HIS A 104 -16.59 -8.66 1.91
CA HIS A 104 -16.62 -7.82 3.11
C HIS A 104 -16.18 -8.59 4.38
N ASN A 105 -16.64 -9.82 4.55
CA ASN A 105 -16.33 -10.65 5.71
C ASN A 105 -14.87 -11.14 5.73
N SER A 106 -14.21 -11.20 4.57
CA SER A 106 -12.78 -11.52 4.48
C SER A 106 -11.85 -10.38 4.93
N LEU A 107 -12.38 -9.16 5.10
CA LEU A 107 -11.60 -8.00 5.50
C LEU A 107 -11.15 -8.09 6.96
N SER A 108 -9.93 -7.62 7.22
CA SER A 108 -9.39 -7.49 8.57
C SER A 108 -10.23 -6.53 9.42
N SER A 109 -10.09 -6.58 10.74
CA SER A 109 -10.76 -5.62 11.63
C SER A 109 -10.35 -4.19 11.34
N PHE A 110 -9.09 -3.96 10.97
CA PHE A 110 -8.56 -2.68 10.53
C PHE A 110 -9.26 -2.19 9.25
N GLN A 111 -9.33 -3.03 8.22
CA GLN A 111 -9.99 -2.71 6.96
C GLN A 111 -11.49 -2.42 7.16
N ARG A 112 -12.20 -3.27 7.93
CA ARG A 112 -13.64 -3.07 8.18
C ARG A 112 -13.97 -1.77 8.89
N LYS A 113 -13.13 -1.32 9.83
CA LYS A 113 -13.31 -0.04 10.52
C LYS A 113 -13.24 1.19 9.60
N ARG A 114 -12.61 1.05 8.42
CA ARG A 114 -12.47 2.13 7.43
C ARG A 114 -13.61 2.18 6.42
N LEU A 115 -14.49 1.19 6.43
CA LEU A 115 -15.70 1.24 5.62
C LEU A 115 -16.68 2.26 6.22
N LEU A 116 -17.24 3.10 5.35
CA LEU A 116 -18.25 4.09 5.73
C LEU A 116 -19.64 3.46 5.94
N THR A 117 -19.83 2.26 5.40
CA THR A 117 -21.15 1.65 5.15
C THR A 117 -21.04 0.13 5.27
N VAL A 118 -22.11 -0.48 5.75
CA VAL A 118 -22.31 -1.94 5.69
C VAL A 118 -22.67 -2.31 4.23
N PRO A 119 -22.29 -3.50 3.72
CA PRO A 119 -22.63 -3.92 2.36
C PRO A 119 -24.12 -3.72 2.07
N SER A 120 -24.40 -2.92 1.04
CA SER A 120 -25.75 -2.53 0.66
C SER A 120 -26.34 -3.51 -0.37
N VAL A 121 -27.56 -3.24 -0.85
CA VAL A 121 -28.14 -3.99 -1.98
C VAL A 121 -27.41 -3.64 -3.30
N ASP A 122 -26.74 -2.48 -3.36
CA ASP A 122 -25.95 -2.05 -4.51
C ASP A 122 -24.53 -2.66 -4.46
N ALA A 123 -24.40 -3.85 -5.07
CA ALA A 123 -23.15 -4.60 -5.15
C ALA A 123 -21.99 -3.79 -5.80
N PRO A 124 -22.19 -3.09 -6.94
CA PRO A 124 -21.15 -2.23 -7.53
C PRO A 124 -20.64 -1.15 -6.58
N ARG A 125 -21.53 -0.46 -5.85
CA ARG A 125 -21.13 0.56 -4.88
C ARG A 125 -20.31 -0.04 -3.74
N SER A 126 -20.81 -1.10 -3.11
CA SER A 126 -20.11 -1.75 -2.01
C SER A 126 -18.76 -2.34 -2.43
N LEU A 127 -18.64 -2.82 -3.67
CA LEU A 127 -17.36 -3.26 -4.22
C LEU A 127 -16.35 -2.10 -4.36
N ARG A 128 -16.79 -0.93 -4.84
CA ARG A 128 -15.91 0.26 -4.93
C ARG A 128 -15.44 0.70 -3.54
N GLU A 129 -16.32 0.68 -2.56
CA GLU A 129 -15.98 1.04 -1.17
C GLU A 129 -14.93 0.08 -0.59
N ILE A 130 -15.12 -1.24 -0.77
CA ILE A 130 -14.16 -2.25 -0.32
C ILE A 130 -12.79 -2.09 -1.01
N ILE A 131 -12.78 -1.94 -2.34
CA ILE A 131 -11.52 -1.74 -3.09
C ILE A 131 -10.85 -0.41 -2.66
N GLY A 132 -11.64 0.64 -2.42
CA GLY A 132 -11.15 1.92 -1.92
C GLY A 132 -10.46 1.82 -0.56
N VAL A 133 -10.95 0.98 0.34
CA VAL A 133 -10.29 0.68 1.61
C VAL A 133 -8.95 -0.02 1.40
N LEU A 134 -8.91 -1.07 0.56
CA LEU A 134 -7.67 -1.79 0.25
C LEU A 134 -6.62 -0.87 -0.39
N TYR A 135 -7.06 0.02 -1.30
CA TYR A 135 -6.22 1.02 -1.93
C TYR A 135 -5.67 2.02 -0.91
N SER A 136 -6.53 2.52 -0.01
CA SER A 136 -6.14 3.53 0.97
C SER A 136 -5.14 2.98 2.00
N GLU A 137 -5.28 1.73 2.42
CA GLU A 137 -4.30 1.04 3.27
C GLU A 137 -2.91 0.98 2.60
N LEU A 138 -2.85 0.52 1.35
CA LEU A 138 -1.60 0.44 0.60
C LEU A 138 -0.98 1.81 0.34
N ARG A 139 -1.80 2.80 -0.01
CA ARG A 139 -1.36 4.18 -0.25
C ARG A 139 -0.76 4.79 1.00
N GLU A 140 -1.42 4.62 2.14
CA GLU A 140 -0.90 5.10 3.43
C GLU A 140 0.42 4.41 3.79
N ALA A 141 0.52 3.10 3.58
CA ALA A 141 1.76 2.36 3.80
C ALA A 141 2.91 2.88 2.90
N LEU A 142 2.62 3.21 1.64
CA LEU A 142 3.57 3.80 0.71
C LEU A 142 4.03 5.20 1.16
N GLU A 143 3.09 6.08 1.47
CA GLU A 143 3.35 7.45 1.89
C GLU A 143 4.17 7.48 3.19
N GLN A 144 3.86 6.63 4.16
CA GLN A 144 4.64 6.51 5.39
C GLN A 144 6.08 6.03 5.14
N ARG A 145 6.30 5.14 4.17
CA ARG A 145 7.65 4.64 3.84
C ARG A 145 8.50 5.70 3.16
N ARG A 146 7.92 6.35 2.16
CA ARG A 146 8.51 7.50 1.48
C ARG A 146 8.93 8.57 2.47
N GLU A 147 8.05 8.88 3.42
CA GLU A 147 8.33 9.82 4.50
C GLU A 147 9.51 9.39 5.37
N ARG A 148 9.50 8.13 5.86
CA ARG A 148 10.61 7.59 6.67
C ARG A 148 11.94 7.65 5.92
N GLN A 149 11.94 7.34 4.63
CA GLN A 149 13.14 7.41 3.80
C GLN A 149 13.66 8.85 3.69
N LEU A 150 12.80 9.81 3.38
CA LEU A 150 13.19 11.22 3.29
C LEU A 150 13.74 11.76 4.61
N ARG A 151 13.11 11.39 5.73
CA ARG A 151 13.58 11.78 7.06
C ARG A 151 14.94 11.18 7.37
N ALA A 152 15.16 9.90 7.06
CA ALA A 152 16.46 9.25 7.24
C ALA A 152 17.56 9.90 6.39
N GLU A 153 17.27 10.23 5.13
CA GLU A 153 18.20 10.93 4.25
C GLU A 153 18.53 12.34 4.77
N ALA A 154 17.51 13.12 5.11
CA ALA A 154 17.69 14.46 5.64
C ALA A 154 18.48 14.48 6.96
N TYR A 155 18.20 13.52 7.85
CA TYR A 155 18.95 13.35 9.09
C TYR A 155 20.42 13.00 8.85
N ASN A 156 20.70 12.09 7.88
CA ASN A 156 22.06 11.75 7.50
C ASN A 156 22.81 12.96 6.91
N ASP A 157 22.14 13.79 6.11
CA ASP A 157 22.73 15.02 5.55
C ASP A 157 23.10 16.00 6.67
N ILE A 158 22.19 16.25 7.62
CA ILE A 158 22.44 17.11 8.79
C ILE A 158 23.60 16.57 9.64
N THR A 159 23.61 15.27 9.91
CA THR A 159 24.66 14.61 10.69
C THR A 159 26.03 14.75 10.02
N ARG A 160 26.09 14.56 8.69
CA ARG A 160 27.33 14.75 7.92
C ARG A 160 27.83 16.20 7.97
N GLU A 161 26.93 17.18 7.92
CA GLU A 161 27.28 18.61 8.06
C GLU A 161 27.80 18.93 9.47
N ALA A 162 27.18 18.38 10.51
CA ALA A 162 27.63 18.55 11.90
C ALA A 162 29.01 17.93 12.13
N ILE A 163 29.26 16.72 11.59
CA ILE A 163 30.57 16.07 11.64
C ILE A 163 31.64 16.94 10.98
N ARG A 164 31.34 17.51 9.81
CA ARG A 164 32.29 18.37 9.07
C ARG A 164 32.61 19.67 9.80
N THR A 165 31.67 20.21 10.57
CA THR A 165 31.83 21.50 11.26
C THR A 165 32.42 21.37 12.68
N ALA A 166 32.71 20.15 13.15
CA ALA A 166 33.31 19.85 14.46
C ALA A 166 32.56 20.45 15.68
N ASN A 167 31.28 20.81 15.52
CA ASN A 167 30.46 21.43 16.57
C ASN A 167 29.74 20.36 17.42
N TYR A 168 30.50 19.45 18.01
CA TYR A 168 29.96 18.47 18.96
C TYR A 168 29.94 19.07 20.37
N GLY A 169 28.77 19.55 20.83
CA GLY A 169 28.56 19.65 22.28
C GLY A 169 27.49 20.62 22.79
N GLN A 170 27.23 21.76 22.15
CA GLN A 170 26.39 22.79 22.77
C GLN A 170 24.97 22.95 22.18
N ALA A 171 24.66 22.27 21.08
CA ALA A 171 23.45 22.51 20.31
C ALA A 171 22.62 21.23 20.13
N TRP A 172 22.21 20.56 21.21
CA TRP A 172 21.44 19.30 21.10
C TRP A 172 20.03 19.37 21.70
N GLU A 173 19.82 20.12 22.79
CA GLU A 173 18.48 20.28 23.39
C GLU A 173 17.72 21.52 22.87
N GLU A 174 18.32 22.71 22.85
CA GLU A 174 17.73 23.89 22.16
C GLU A 174 17.63 23.68 20.64
N SER A 175 18.47 22.80 20.10
CA SER A 175 18.44 22.41 18.69
C SER A 175 17.36 21.40 18.35
N ARG A 176 16.65 20.74 19.27
CA ARG A 176 15.68 19.72 18.85
C ARG A 176 14.52 20.28 18.03
N ARG A 177 14.00 21.47 18.38
CA ARG A 177 12.99 22.17 17.57
C ARG A 177 13.58 22.71 16.28
N ALA A 178 14.75 23.34 16.33
CA ALA A 178 15.44 23.84 15.14
C ALA A 178 15.82 22.72 14.16
N LEU A 179 16.23 21.56 14.69
CA LEU A 179 16.54 20.33 13.97
C LEU A 179 15.28 19.75 13.33
N GLU A 180 14.15 19.75 14.05
CA GLU A 180 12.88 19.27 13.52
C GLU A 180 12.34 20.18 12.40
N GLU A 181 12.41 21.50 12.60
CA GLU A 181 12.05 22.48 11.57
C GLU A 181 12.94 22.33 10.32
N GLU A 182 14.25 22.18 10.52
CA GLU A 182 15.21 21.95 9.43
C GLU A 182 15.00 20.59 8.75
N LEU A 183 14.71 19.53 9.52
CA LEU A 183 14.39 18.20 9.01
C LEU A 183 13.13 18.28 8.14
N GLN A 184 12.07 18.92 8.64
CA GLN A 184 10.83 19.08 7.90
C GLN A 184 11.06 19.86 6.60
N LYS A 185 11.82 20.96 6.64
CA LYS A 185 12.16 21.75 5.45
C LYS A 185 12.92 20.92 4.40
N ARG A 186 13.89 20.11 4.82
CA ARG A 186 14.64 19.21 3.93
C ARG A 186 13.77 18.10 3.36
N VAL A 187 12.88 17.53 4.17
CA VAL A 187 11.90 16.54 3.71
C VAL A 187 11.00 17.14 2.63
N GLU A 188 10.39 18.31 2.86
CA GLU A 188 9.53 18.97 1.88
C GLU A 188 10.29 19.33 0.59
N THR A 189 11.55 19.76 0.70
CA THR A 189 12.40 20.03 -0.46
C THR A 189 12.64 18.77 -1.29
N LYS A 190 13.11 17.67 -0.66
CA LYS A 190 13.35 16.39 -1.35
C LYS A 190 12.07 15.79 -1.93
N LYS A 191 10.94 16.00 -1.24
CA LYS A 191 9.62 15.58 -1.70
C LYS A 191 9.20 16.30 -2.99
N ALA A 192 9.43 17.61 -3.06
CA ALA A 192 9.22 18.41 -4.26
C ALA A 192 10.15 17.98 -5.41
N GLU A 193 11.43 17.73 -5.13
CA GLU A 193 12.40 17.21 -6.12
C GLU A 193 11.98 15.86 -6.71
N ARG A 194 11.35 14.99 -5.91
CA ARG A 194 10.83 13.68 -6.34
C ARG A 194 9.43 13.73 -6.93
N GLY A 195 8.80 14.91 -6.99
CA GLY A 195 7.43 15.09 -7.50
C GLY A 195 6.35 14.40 -6.65
N TRP A 196 6.61 14.17 -5.35
CA TRP A 196 5.65 13.55 -4.44
C TRP A 196 4.68 14.59 -3.87
N THR A 197 3.38 14.31 -3.89
CA THR A 197 2.33 15.29 -3.56
C THR A 197 1.47 14.92 -2.35
N TYR A 198 1.87 13.92 -1.55
CA TYR A 198 1.13 13.52 -0.36
C TYR A 198 1.33 14.52 0.79
N VAL A 199 0.50 14.48 1.84
CA VAL A 199 0.67 15.33 3.03
C VAL A 199 1.52 14.57 4.04
N SER A 200 2.58 15.20 4.56
CA SER A 200 3.46 14.58 5.55
C SER A 200 2.65 14.24 6.81
N PRO A 201 2.69 12.98 7.30
CA PRO A 201 1.94 12.59 8.50
C PRO A 201 2.36 13.47 9.69
N ARG A 202 1.41 13.76 10.58
CA ARG A 202 1.73 14.41 11.85
C ARG A 202 2.42 13.39 12.75
N TRP A 203 3.74 13.42 12.78
CA TRP A 203 4.53 12.59 13.69
C TRP A 203 4.38 13.15 15.11
N GLU A 204 3.49 12.56 15.91
CA GLU A 204 3.56 12.74 17.35
C GLU A 204 4.81 12.02 17.84
N TYR A 205 5.83 12.79 18.22
CA TYR A 205 7.05 12.33 18.90
C TYR A 205 6.70 11.76 20.29
N SER A 206 5.94 10.67 20.33
CA SER A 206 5.73 9.90 21.55
C SER A 206 6.91 8.96 21.83
N ARG A 207 7.70 8.61 20.80
CA ARG A 207 8.95 7.86 20.91
C ARG A 207 9.89 8.32 19.81
N ASP A 208 11.13 8.58 20.19
CA ASP A 208 12.19 8.95 19.26
C ASP A 208 12.32 7.85 18.19
N PRO A 209 12.28 8.15 16.88
CA PRO A 209 12.56 7.14 15.84
C PRO A 209 13.99 6.57 15.95
N TYR A 210 14.85 7.17 16.78
CA TYR A 210 16.18 6.69 17.17
C TYR A 210 16.26 6.18 18.62
N GLU A 211 15.14 6.03 19.34
CA GLU A 211 15.05 5.08 20.47
C GLU A 211 15.09 3.66 19.90
N PHE A 212 16.23 3.30 19.31
CA PHE A 212 16.68 1.94 19.43
C PHE A 212 16.84 1.73 20.94
N GLU A 213 15.94 0.97 21.55
CA GLU A 213 16.34 0.19 22.72
C GLU A 213 17.58 -0.58 22.26
N PHE A 214 18.76 -0.07 22.62
CA PHE A 214 19.98 -0.83 22.61
C PHE A 214 19.65 -2.03 23.51
N ILE A 215 19.23 -3.13 22.90
CA ILE A 215 19.41 -4.45 23.49
C ILE A 215 20.93 -4.63 23.49
N ALA A 216 21.57 -4.02 24.49
CA ALA A 216 22.95 -4.30 24.81
C ALA A 216 23.06 -5.83 24.93
N PRO A 217 24.03 -6.47 24.27
CA PRO A 217 24.26 -7.89 24.51
C PRO A 217 24.53 -8.02 26.00
N ARG A 218 23.64 -8.73 26.72
CA ARG A 218 24.00 -9.27 28.03
C ARG A 218 25.07 -10.31 27.76
N TRP A 219 26.33 -9.88 27.76
CA TRP A 219 27.45 -10.79 27.98
C TRP A 219 27.20 -11.40 29.36
N ARG A 220 26.89 -12.70 29.39
CA ARG A 220 26.86 -13.46 30.62
C ARG A 220 28.32 -13.67 31.01
N ASP A 221 28.69 -13.14 32.16
CA ASP A 221 29.77 -13.70 32.98
C ASP A 221 29.31 -15.04 33.57
#